data_AF-A0A842V740-F1
#
_entry.id   AF-A0A842V740-F1
#
_cell.length_a   1.000
_cell.length_b   1.000
_cell.length_c   1.000
_cell.angle_alpha   90.00
_cell.angle_beta   90.00
_cell.angle_gamma   90.00
#
_symmetry.space_group_name_H-M   'P 1'
#
loop_
_entity.id
_entity.type
_entity.pdbx_description
1 polymer ?
#
loop_
_entity_poly.entity_id
_entity_poly.type
_entity_poly.pdbx_seq_one_letter_code
_entity_poly.pdbx_strand_id
1 'polypeptide(L)'
;MPEKAIIGLDYSHNNKLQLETSSYNEFTHFLFVSGYKLAKIQAGFESLKKLQIYDAIILSTPNNKELSQDEVENLEQYVKLGGNLLIVSSMGGDHTNRTNLNELTQKFGFEFLPNQIFDSMKYINLQKRPLISKITPHLITEQVNQLVF
;
A
#
# COMPACT_ATOMS: atom_id res chain seq x y z
N MET A 1 -8.72 27.91 -3.91
CA MET A 1 -7.88 26.74 -4.27
C MET A 1 -8.58 25.52 -3.69
N PRO A 2 -8.73 24.41 -4.42
CA PRO A 2 -9.27 23.19 -3.82
C PRO A 2 -8.40 22.80 -2.62
N GLU A 3 -9.05 22.28 -1.57
CA GLU A 3 -8.34 21.83 -0.38
C GLU A 3 -7.36 20.71 -0.77
N LYS A 4 -6.14 20.74 -0.22
CA LYS A 4 -5.12 19.74 -0.54
C LYS A 4 -5.47 18.41 0.11
N ALA A 5 -5.41 17.34 -0.69
CA ALA A 5 -5.81 16.00 -0.27
C ALA A 5 -5.03 15.47 0.94
N ILE A 6 -5.72 14.75 1.81
CA ILE A 6 -5.24 14.13 3.04
C ILE A 6 -4.99 12.64 2.79
N ILE A 7 -3.75 12.20 2.98
CA ILE A 7 -3.34 10.82 2.86
C ILE A 7 -3.14 10.23 4.26
N GLY A 8 -3.94 9.23 4.61
CA GLY A 8 -3.82 8.46 5.84
C GLY A 8 -2.89 7.27 5.67
N LEU A 9 -1.84 7.17 6.49
CA LEU A 9 -0.94 6.03 6.54
C LEU A 9 -1.26 5.18 7.76
N ASP A 10 -1.31 3.87 7.58
CA ASP A 10 -1.62 2.94 8.66
C ASP A 10 -0.45 2.72 9.62
N TYR A 11 -0.63 3.13 10.87
CA TYR A 11 0.29 2.94 11.99
C TYR A 11 -0.26 1.95 13.04
N SER A 12 -1.45 1.40 12.83
CA SER A 12 -2.11 0.45 13.74
C SER A 12 -1.65 -1.00 13.54
N HIS A 13 -1.19 -1.35 12.33
CA HIS A 13 -0.90 -2.75 11.97
C HIS A 13 0.58 -3.12 11.84
N ASN A 14 1.46 -2.37 12.52
CA ASN A 14 2.91 -2.61 12.49
C ASN A 14 3.46 -2.64 11.05
N ASN A 15 2.95 -1.74 10.21
CA ASN A 15 3.29 -1.64 8.81
C ASN A 15 4.78 -1.39 8.57
N LYS A 16 5.30 -1.98 7.49
CA LYS A 16 6.68 -1.74 7.03
C LYS A 16 6.90 -0.30 6.59
N LEU A 17 5.92 0.29 5.90
CA LEU A 17 6.00 1.68 5.45
C LEU A 17 5.58 2.59 6.60
N GLN A 18 6.55 3.34 7.12
CA GLN A 18 6.35 4.43 8.08
C GLN A 18 7.07 5.67 7.56
N LEU A 19 6.51 6.85 7.81
CA LEU A 19 7.04 8.14 7.38
C LEU A 19 8.47 8.40 7.90
N GLU A 20 8.80 7.84 9.06
CA GLU A 20 10.09 7.99 9.72
C GLU A 20 11.16 7.04 9.17
N THR A 21 10.77 6.01 8.41
CA THR A 21 11.70 5.00 7.93
C THR A 21 12.51 5.54 6.76
N SER A 22 13.82 5.63 6.95
CA SER A 22 14.77 6.24 6.00
C SER A 22 14.73 5.65 4.59
N SER A 23 14.38 4.37 4.43
CA SER A 23 14.23 3.72 3.13
C SER A 23 13.08 4.28 2.28
N TYR A 24 12.18 5.07 2.86
CA TYR A 24 11.05 5.69 2.16
C TYR A 24 11.17 7.22 2.06
N ASN A 25 12.33 7.80 2.41
CA ASN A 25 12.52 9.26 2.43
C ASN A 25 12.19 9.94 1.09
N GLU A 26 12.55 9.32 -0.04
CA GLU A 26 12.24 9.90 -1.35
C GLU A 26 10.73 9.93 -1.62
N PHE A 27 10.03 8.86 -1.24
CA PHE A 27 8.57 8.77 -1.37
C PHE A 27 7.87 9.77 -0.44
N THR A 28 8.27 9.86 0.82
CA THR A 28 7.68 10.79 1.78
C THR A 28 7.97 12.25 1.40
N HIS A 29 9.18 12.54 0.93
CA HIS A 29 9.54 13.84 0.39
C HIS A 29 8.70 14.18 -0.84
N PHE A 30 8.53 13.24 -1.78
CA PHE A 30 7.68 13.42 -2.97
C PHE A 30 6.24 13.80 -2.58
N LEU A 31 5.64 13.08 -1.62
CA LEU A 31 4.28 13.40 -1.16
C LEU A 31 4.21 14.80 -0.54
N PHE A 32 5.22 15.18 0.25
CA PHE A 32 5.28 16.48 0.91
C PHE A 32 5.43 17.63 -0.09
N VAL A 33 6.36 17.54 -1.05
CA VAL A 33 6.57 18.59 -2.07
C VAL A 33 5.41 18.69 -3.04
N SER A 34 4.68 17.58 -3.27
CA SER A 34 3.42 17.58 -4.02
C SER A 34 2.27 18.25 -3.26
N GLY A 35 2.48 18.59 -1.97
CA GLY A 35 1.56 19.35 -1.14
C GLY A 35 0.51 18.51 -0.41
N TYR A 36 0.58 17.19 -0.44
CA TYR A 36 -0.36 16.34 0.28
C TYR A 36 -0.21 16.52 1.81
N LYS A 37 -1.34 16.49 2.53
CA LYS A 37 -1.34 16.44 4.00
C LYS A 37 -1.18 14.98 4.40
N LEU A 38 -0.13 14.64 5.15
CA LEU A 38 0.11 13.28 5.62
C LEU A 38 -0.38 13.11 7.06
N ALA A 39 -1.16 12.06 7.30
CA ALA A 39 -1.72 11.74 8.60
C ALA A 39 -1.41 10.29 8.99
N LYS A 40 -1.32 10.04 10.30
CA LYS A 40 -1.08 8.71 10.86
C LYS A 40 -2.36 8.15 11.44
N ILE A 41 -2.80 7.00 10.93
CA ILE A 41 -3.93 6.25 11.46
C ILE A 41 -3.39 5.31 12.52
N GLN A 42 -3.45 5.72 13.79
CA GLN A 42 -2.94 4.91 14.92
C GLN A 42 -4.02 4.04 15.57
N ALA A 43 -5.29 4.40 15.38
CA ALA A 43 -6.41 3.81 16.10
C ALA A 43 -7.06 2.62 15.38
N GLY A 44 -6.47 2.11 14.30
CA GLY A 44 -7.09 1.09 13.46
C GLY A 44 -8.11 1.67 12.47
N PHE A 45 -8.77 0.75 11.77
CA PHE A 45 -9.80 1.05 10.78
C PHE A 45 -11.23 0.80 11.28
N GLU A 46 -11.40 0.76 12.60
CA GLU A 46 -12.65 0.40 13.32
C GLU A 46 -13.84 1.36 13.09
N SER A 47 -13.65 2.48 12.38
CA SER A 47 -14.71 3.47 12.18
C SER A 47 -14.67 4.09 10.80
N LEU A 48 -15.63 3.69 9.95
CA LEU A 48 -15.83 4.27 8.63
C LEU A 48 -15.84 5.81 8.63
N LYS A 49 -16.52 6.43 9.60
CA LYS A 49 -16.58 7.90 9.72
C LYS A 49 -15.19 8.54 9.91
N LYS A 50 -14.29 7.85 10.62
CA LYS A 50 -12.89 8.31 10.78
C LYS A 50 -12.07 8.07 9.51
N LEU A 51 -12.39 7.07 8.70
CA LEU A 51 -11.71 6.81 7.43
C LEU A 51 -12.07 7.84 6.36
N GLN A 52 -13.33 8.29 6.34
CA GLN A 52 -13.84 9.26 5.38
C GLN A 52 -13.21 10.67 5.46
N ILE A 53 -12.39 10.94 6.48
CA ILE A 53 -11.61 12.20 6.54
C ILE A 53 -10.39 12.17 5.60
N TYR A 54 -10.01 10.99 5.12
CA TYR A 54 -8.85 10.80 4.25
C TYR A 54 -9.31 10.65 2.80
N ASP A 55 -8.72 11.42 1.91
CA ASP A 55 -8.93 11.28 0.47
C ASP A 55 -8.31 9.99 -0.07
N ALA A 56 -7.20 9.56 0.55
CA ALA A 56 -6.58 8.27 0.28
C ALA A 56 -6.01 7.62 1.55
N ILE A 57 -6.07 6.29 1.61
CA ILE A 57 -5.44 5.48 2.66
C ILE A 57 -4.34 4.62 2.03
N ILE A 58 -3.17 4.59 2.67
CA ILE A 58 -2.07 3.68 2.33
C ILE A 58 -2.00 2.61 3.42
N LEU A 59 -2.37 1.40 3.02
CA LEU A 59 -2.18 0.18 3.79
C LEU A 59 -0.99 -0.57 3.18
N SER A 60 0.16 -0.52 3.85
CA SER A 60 1.32 -1.29 3.39
C SER A 60 1.17 -2.76 3.80
N THR A 61 2.26 -3.46 4.09
CA THR A 61 2.20 -4.83 4.57
C THR A 61 2.13 -4.83 6.09
N PRO A 62 0.98 -5.21 6.71
CA PRO A 62 0.96 -5.50 8.13
C PRO A 62 1.98 -6.57 8.48
N ASN A 63 2.53 -6.51 9.70
CA ASN A 63 3.58 -7.42 10.12
C ASN A 63 3.30 -7.99 11.52
N ASN A 64 3.08 -9.30 11.60
CA ASN A 64 2.63 -10.00 12.82
C ASN A 64 1.35 -9.38 13.41
N LYS A 65 0.45 -8.91 12.54
CA LYS A 65 -0.81 -8.28 12.92
C LYS A 65 -1.84 -8.51 11.83
N GLU A 66 -3.01 -8.96 12.25
CA GLU A 66 -4.19 -9.16 11.41
C GLU A 66 -5.11 -7.95 11.52
N LEU A 67 -5.82 -7.65 10.44
CA LEU A 67 -6.97 -6.77 10.39
C LEU A 67 -8.16 -7.48 11.04
N SER A 68 -8.94 -6.78 11.84
CA SER A 68 -10.21 -7.31 12.34
C SER A 68 -11.24 -7.41 11.20
N GLN A 69 -12.27 -8.23 11.40
CA GLN A 69 -13.39 -8.32 10.44
C GLN A 69 -14.07 -6.95 10.25
N ASP A 70 -14.24 -6.18 11.33
CA ASP A 70 -14.82 -4.84 11.30
C ASP A 70 -13.92 -3.88 10.49
N GLU A 71 -12.60 -3.99 10.62
CA GLU A 71 -11.64 -3.20 9.84
C GLU A 71 -11.72 -3.52 8.35
N VAL A 72 -11.80 -4.80 7.98
CA VAL A 72 -11.98 -5.25 6.59
C VAL A 72 -13.26 -4.67 6.00
N GLU A 73 -14.38 -4.78 6.73
CA GLU A 73 -15.68 -4.25 6.30
C GLU A 73 -15.68 -2.72 6.18
N ASN A 74 -15.08 -2.02 7.13
CA ASN A 74 -14.96 -0.56 7.08
C ASN A 74 -14.10 -0.09 5.89
N LEU A 75 -12.98 -0.77 5.59
CA LEU A 75 -12.15 -0.46 4.43
C LEU A 75 -12.86 -0.75 3.10
N GLU A 76 -13.59 -1.87 3.02
CA GLU A 76 -14.42 -2.19 1.85
C GLU A 76 -15.49 -1.11 1.61
N GLN A 77 -16.20 -0.68 2.67
CA GLN A 77 -17.19 0.39 2.57
C GLN A 77 -16.58 1.74 2.24
N TYR A 78 -15.40 2.06 2.79
CA TYR A 78 -14.67 3.29 2.46
C TYR A 78 -14.42 3.40 0.95
N VAL A 79 -13.93 2.32 0.33
CA VAL A 79 -13.70 2.27 -1.13
C VAL A 79 -15.00 2.36 -1.92
N LYS A 80 -16.05 1.62 -1.49
CA LYS A 80 -17.38 1.67 -2.14
C LYS A 80 -17.99 3.08 -2.14
N LEU A 81 -17.68 3.89 -1.13
CA LEU A 81 -18.15 5.27 -1.01
C LEU A 81 -17.24 6.30 -1.71
N GLY A 82 -16.27 5.85 -2.49
CA GLY A 82 -15.37 6.70 -3.29
C GLY A 82 -14.03 7.03 -2.65
N GLY A 83 -13.72 6.41 -1.49
CA GLY A 83 -12.40 6.49 -0.89
C GLY A 83 -11.33 5.78 -1.73
N ASN A 84 -10.09 6.29 -1.69
CA ASN A 84 -8.99 5.71 -2.45
C ASN A 84 -8.11 4.85 -1.54
N LEU A 85 -7.86 3.60 -1.91
CA LEU A 85 -7.06 2.69 -1.11
C LEU A 85 -5.87 2.16 -1.91
N LEU A 86 -4.67 2.40 -1.41
CA LEU A 86 -3.43 1.79 -1.91
C LEU A 86 -3.02 0.67 -0.98
N ILE A 87 -3.01 -0.56 -1.49
CA ILE A 87 -2.62 -1.76 -0.76
C ILE A 87 -1.28 -2.27 -1.30
N VAL A 88 -0.29 -2.48 -0.43
CA VAL A 88 1.02 -3.01 -0.82
C VAL A 88 1.41 -4.20 0.03
N SER A 89 1.73 -5.34 -0.59
CA SER A 89 2.29 -6.49 0.12
C SER A 89 3.77 -6.69 -0.19
N SER A 90 4.47 -7.32 0.75
CA SER A 90 5.86 -7.72 0.63
C SER A 90 5.95 -9.17 0.19
N MET A 91 7.14 -9.62 -0.19
CA MET A 91 7.40 -11.03 -0.49
C MET A 91 6.80 -11.99 0.55
N GLY A 92 6.31 -13.12 0.06
CA GLY A 92 5.78 -14.22 0.87
C GLY A 92 4.36 -14.01 1.40
N GLY A 93 3.69 -12.92 1.01
CA GLY A 93 2.26 -12.66 1.26
C GLY A 93 1.87 -12.75 2.73
N ASP A 94 0.62 -13.13 2.98
CA ASP A 94 0.04 -13.27 4.31
C ASP A 94 0.81 -14.25 5.20
N HIS A 95 1.23 -15.39 4.64
CA HIS A 95 1.97 -16.42 5.39
C HIS A 95 3.27 -15.91 5.99
N THR A 96 4.09 -15.21 5.20
CA THR A 96 5.41 -14.74 5.67
C THR A 96 5.29 -13.54 6.59
N ASN A 97 4.31 -12.67 6.33
CA ASN A 97 4.12 -11.45 7.12
C ASN A 97 3.20 -11.66 8.33
N ARG A 98 2.62 -12.87 8.49
CA ARG A 98 1.69 -13.25 9.56
C ARG A 98 0.55 -12.24 9.71
N THR A 99 -0.19 -12.11 8.62
CA THR A 99 -1.35 -11.22 8.48
C THR A 99 -2.43 -11.88 7.62
N ASN A 100 -3.56 -11.23 7.45
CA ASN A 100 -4.75 -11.66 6.70
C ASN A 100 -5.12 -10.62 5.62
N LEU A 101 -4.14 -9.96 4.99
CA LEU A 101 -4.39 -8.90 4.03
C LEU A 101 -5.24 -9.39 2.84
N ASN A 102 -5.15 -10.68 2.50
CA ASN A 102 -5.98 -11.27 1.45
C ASN A 102 -7.47 -11.31 1.78
N GLU A 103 -7.87 -11.30 3.06
CA GLU A 103 -9.30 -11.17 3.44
C GLU A 103 -9.90 -9.86 2.93
N LEU A 104 -9.09 -8.80 2.89
CA LEU A 104 -9.45 -7.51 2.30
C LEU A 104 -9.33 -7.53 0.77
N THR A 105 -8.19 -7.95 0.21
CA THR A 105 -7.97 -7.82 -1.24
C THR A 105 -8.90 -8.69 -2.07
N GLN A 106 -9.32 -9.84 -1.55
CA GLN A 106 -10.27 -10.72 -2.24
C GLN A 106 -11.64 -10.05 -2.43
N LYS A 107 -12.02 -9.07 -1.59
CA LYS A 107 -13.21 -8.22 -1.82
C LYS A 107 -13.11 -7.39 -3.10
N PHE A 108 -11.89 -7.11 -3.56
CA PHE A 108 -11.56 -6.38 -4.79
C PHE A 108 -11.15 -7.30 -5.95
N GLY A 109 -11.27 -8.63 -5.77
CA GLY A 109 -11.04 -9.61 -6.85
C GLY A 109 -9.58 -9.98 -7.10
N PHE A 110 -8.67 -9.74 -6.15
CA PHE A 110 -7.27 -10.17 -6.25
C PHE A 110 -6.69 -10.66 -4.91
N GLU A 111 -5.55 -11.32 -4.95
CA GLU A 111 -4.83 -11.78 -3.77
C GLU A 111 -3.32 -11.69 -3.94
N PHE A 112 -2.60 -11.54 -2.82
CA PHE A 112 -1.16 -11.66 -2.74
C PHE A 112 -0.77 -13.12 -2.50
N LEU A 113 -0.06 -13.71 -3.45
CA LEU A 113 0.41 -15.08 -3.35
C LEU A 113 1.54 -15.20 -2.30
N PRO A 114 1.62 -16.33 -1.57
CA PRO A 114 2.66 -16.57 -0.57
C PRO A 114 3.98 -17.00 -1.22
N ASN A 115 4.48 -16.22 -2.18
CA ASN A 115 5.69 -16.53 -2.93
C ASN A 115 6.62 -15.30 -3.04
N GLN A 116 7.76 -15.51 -3.69
CA GLN A 116 8.72 -14.46 -4.00
C GLN A 116 9.11 -14.57 -5.46
N ILE A 117 9.21 -13.42 -6.12
CA ILE A 117 9.64 -13.33 -7.52
C ILE A 117 11.17 -13.30 -7.56
N PHE A 118 11.73 -14.10 -8.46
CA PHE A 118 13.15 -14.10 -8.81
C PHE A 118 13.29 -14.06 -10.32
N ASP A 119 14.27 -13.32 -10.81
CA ASP A 119 14.68 -13.34 -12.22
C ASP A 119 16.19 -13.60 -12.28
N SER A 120 16.58 -14.68 -12.96
CA SER A 120 17.98 -15.09 -13.11
C SER A 120 18.68 -14.42 -14.30
N MET A 121 17.93 -13.71 -15.15
CA MET A 121 18.41 -13.13 -16.40
C MET A 121 18.36 -11.59 -16.40
N LYS A 122 17.29 -11.01 -15.84
CA LYS A 122 17.06 -9.56 -15.81
C LYS A 122 16.82 -9.09 -14.37
N TYR A 123 17.91 -8.76 -13.68
CA TYR A 123 17.86 -8.29 -12.29
C TYR A 123 18.93 -7.24 -12.02
N ILE A 124 18.75 -6.50 -10.92
CA ILE A 124 19.73 -5.52 -10.44
C ILE A 124 20.35 -5.99 -9.14
N ASN A 125 21.66 -6.28 -9.16
CA ASN A 125 22.48 -6.75 -8.04
C ASN A 125 22.09 -8.13 -7.44
N LEU A 126 20.80 -8.38 -7.19
CA LEU A 126 20.27 -9.60 -6.59
C LEU A 126 19.13 -10.16 -7.45
N GLN A 127 19.05 -11.48 -7.63
CA GLN A 127 17.99 -12.12 -8.44
C GLN A 127 16.57 -11.83 -7.92
N LYS A 128 16.43 -11.54 -6.62
CA LYS A 128 15.17 -11.07 -6.00
C LYS A 128 14.81 -9.62 -6.33
N ARG A 129 15.60 -8.96 -7.19
CA ARG A 129 15.37 -7.60 -7.66
C ARG A 129 15.16 -7.56 -9.18
N PRO A 130 14.05 -8.14 -9.69
CA PRO A 130 13.83 -8.27 -11.12
C PRO A 130 13.66 -6.89 -11.79
N LEU A 131 14.23 -6.75 -12.99
CA LEU A 131 14.08 -5.56 -13.83
C LEU A 131 12.88 -5.74 -14.77
N ILE A 132 11.81 -4.99 -14.51
CA ILE A 132 10.56 -5.04 -15.27
C ILE A 132 10.64 -3.97 -16.38
N SER A 133 10.70 -4.41 -17.64
CA SER A 133 10.74 -3.52 -18.81
C SER A 133 9.54 -3.69 -19.75
N LYS A 134 8.69 -4.70 -19.52
CA LYS A 134 7.48 -4.96 -20.31
C LYS A 134 6.28 -4.41 -19.54
N ILE A 135 6.13 -3.09 -19.57
CA ILE A 135 5.08 -2.37 -18.85
C ILE A 135 3.90 -2.18 -19.79
N THR A 136 2.69 -2.54 -19.32
CA THR A 136 1.46 -2.28 -20.07
C THR A 136 1.23 -0.76 -20.18
N PRO A 137 1.06 -0.21 -21.39
CA PRO A 137 0.79 1.22 -21.55
C PRO A 137 -0.50 1.64 -20.83
N HIS A 138 -0.39 2.65 -19.97
CA HIS A 138 -1.48 3.24 -19.21
C HIS A 138 -1.12 4.67 -18.82
N LEU A 139 -2.10 5.53 -18.51
CA LEU A 139 -1.84 6.90 -18.07
C LEU A 139 -0.92 6.95 -16.84
N ILE A 140 -1.08 6.00 -15.92
CA ILE A 140 -0.25 5.91 -14.69
C ILE A 140 1.18 5.36 -14.94
N THR A 141 1.41 4.75 -16.11
CA THR A 141 2.72 4.24 -16.52
C THR A 141 3.37 5.10 -17.59
N GLU A 142 2.76 6.26 -17.91
CA GLU A 142 3.35 7.24 -18.81
C GLU A 142 4.73 7.66 -18.28
N GLN A 143 5.73 7.72 -19.17
CA GLN A 143 7.12 8.04 -18.83
C GLN A 143 7.85 6.99 -17.97
N VAL A 144 7.19 5.90 -17.58
CA VAL A 144 7.83 4.78 -16.86
C VAL A 144 8.32 3.75 -17.89
N ASN A 145 9.62 3.75 -18.17
CA ASN A 145 10.22 2.81 -19.12
C ASN A 145 10.63 1.48 -18.47
N GLN A 146 11.07 1.54 -17.21
CA GLN A 146 11.57 0.39 -16.45
C GLN A 146 11.29 0.58 -14.96
N LEU A 147 11.10 -0.53 -14.26
CA LEU A 147 10.89 -0.59 -12.82
C LEU A 147 11.77 -1.70 -12.23
N VAL A 148 12.23 -1.50 -10.99
CA VAL A 148 12.90 -2.54 -10.21
C VAL A 148 11.98 -2.88 -9.04
N PHE A 149 11.63 -4.16 -8.91
CA PHE A 149 10.91 -4.70 -7.75
C PHE A 149 11.90 -5.32 -6.76
#